data_AF-A0A7R9M2J2-F1
#
_entry.id   AF-A0A7R9M2J2-F1
#
_cell.length_a   1.000
_cell.length_b   1.000
_cell.length_c   1.000
_cell.angle_alpha   90.00
_cell.angle_beta   90.00
_cell.angle_gamma   90.00
#
_symmetry.space_group_name_H-M   'P 1'
#
loop_
_entity.id
_entity.type
_entity.pdbx_description
1 polymer ?
#
loop_
_entity_poly.entity_id
_entity_poly.type
_entity_poly.pdbx_seq_one_letter_code
_entity_poly.pdbx_strand_id
1 'polypeptide(L)' 'MAKQRVTLEVLSYHASAQEEEAIKVSRMLIPSTTALHLTSLRFNDFSLDEDMMIRGCIRMFLDLDLIERFHIDYKVCK' A
#
# COMPACT_ATOMS: atom_id res chain seq x y z
N MET A 1 14.28 -11.91 25.26
CA MET A 1 13.64 -10.61 24.91
C MET A 1 14.54 -9.68 24.11
N ALA A 2 15.82 -9.46 24.48
CA ALA A 2 16.72 -8.61 23.70
C ALA A 2 16.97 -9.11 22.25
N LYS A 3 17.19 -10.42 22.06
CA LYS A 3 17.43 -10.99 20.72
C LYS A 3 16.23 -10.82 19.76
N GLN A 4 14.99 -11.03 20.24
CA GLN A 4 13.78 -10.84 19.43
C GLN A 4 13.57 -9.36 19.04
N ARG A 5 13.90 -8.41 19.92
CA ARG A 5 13.83 -6.98 19.61
C ARG A 5 14.81 -6.59 18.51
N VAL A 6 16.06 -7.02 18.61
CA VAL A 6 17.07 -6.76 17.58
C VAL A 6 16.66 -7.36 16.24
N THR A 7 16.09 -8.57 16.23
CA THR A 7 15.55 -9.17 15.00
C THR A 7 14.42 -8.34 14.39
N LEU A 8 13.48 -7.85 15.20
CA LEU A 8 12.38 -6.99 14.73
C LEU A 8 12.89 -5.65 14.19
N GLU A 9 13.90 -5.05 14.82
CA GLU A 9 14.50 -3.80 14.36
C GLU A 9 15.19 -3.98 13.01
N VAL A 10 15.99 -5.03 12.84
CA VAL A 10 16.63 -5.35 11.55
C VAL A 10 15.59 -5.61 10.46
N LEU A 11 14.53 -6.35 10.77
CA LEU A 11 13.43 -6.58 9.82
C LEU A 11 12.71 -5.28 9.47
N SER A 12 12.45 -4.41 10.45
CA SER A 12 11.77 -3.14 10.22
C SER A 12 12.54 -2.19 9.31
N TYR A 13 13.88 -2.24 9.37
CA TYR A 13 14.75 -1.46 8.50
C TYR A 13 14.61 -1.89 7.03
N HIS A 14 14.49 -3.20 6.78
CA HIS A 14 14.31 -3.74 5.43
C HIS A 14 12.85 -3.80 4.96
N ALA A 15 11.89 -3.68 5.87
CA ALA A 15 10.45 -3.67 5.56
C ALA A 15 9.91 -2.28 5.18
N SER A 16 10.70 -1.23 5.41
CA SER A 16 10.31 0.14 5.07
C SER A 16 10.68 0.44 3.61
N ALA A 17 9.71 0.91 2.83
CA ALA A 17 9.96 1.41 1.47
C ALA A 17 10.85 2.66 1.51
N GLN A 18 11.59 2.92 0.43
CA GLN A 18 12.40 4.14 0.35
C GLN A 18 11.48 5.37 0.25
N GLU A 19 11.92 6.51 0.80
CA GLU A 19 11.15 7.76 0.77
C GLU A 19 10.79 8.17 -0.66
N GLU A 20 11.69 7.95 -1.62
CA GLU A 20 11.47 8.23 -3.04
C GLU A 20 10.30 7.41 -3.63
N GLU A 21 10.20 6.12 -3.27
CA GLU A 21 9.12 5.24 -3.72
C GLU A 21 7.77 5.70 -3.14
N ALA A 22 7.75 6.08 -1.86
CA ALA A 22 6.56 6.61 -1.22
C ALA A 22 6.13 7.94 -1.83
N ILE A 23 7.06 8.85 -2.12
CA ILE A 23 6.77 10.11 -2.82
C ILE A 23 6.22 9.82 -4.22
N LYS A 24 6.82 8.88 -4.97
CA LYS A 24 6.34 8.46 -6.28
C LYS A 24 4.88 8.01 -6.20
N VAL A 25 4.55 7.09 -5.29
CA VAL A 25 3.19 6.56 -5.10
C VAL A 25 2.22 7.66 -4.67
N SER A 26 2.62 8.58 -3.79
CA SER A 26 1.77 9.69 -3.33
C SER A 26 1.32 10.65 -4.45
N ARG A 27 2.08 10.72 -5.55
CA ARG A 27 1.78 11.57 -6.71
C ARG A 27 0.99 10.83 -7.80
N MET A 28 0.80 9.53 -7.66
CA MET A 28 0.06 8.75 -8.66
C MET A 28 -1.44 9.00 -8.56
N LEU A 29 -2.09 9.03 -9.72
CA LEU A 29 -3.56 8.98 -9.79
C LEU A 29 -4.05 7.59 -9.44
N ILE A 30 -5.00 7.51 -8.50
CA ILE A 30 -5.60 6.25 -8.06
C ILE A 30 -6.83 5.96 -8.93
N PRO A 31 -6.78 4.97 -9.84
CA PRO A 31 -7.92 4.60 -10.69
C PRO A 31 -9.10 4.10 -9.85
N SER A 32 -10.30 4.12 -10.43
CA SER A 32 -11.49 3.65 -9.74
C SER A 32 -11.52 2.13 -9.62
N THR A 33 -12.27 1.62 -8.66
CA THR A 33 -12.49 0.18 -8.44
C THR A 33 -13.03 -0.54 -9.68
N THR A 34 -13.89 0.12 -10.45
CA THR A 34 -14.40 -0.40 -11.73
C THR A 34 -13.30 -0.52 -12.77
N ALA A 35 -12.41 0.47 -12.88
CA ALA A 35 -11.31 0.47 -13.85
C ALA A 35 -10.27 -0.62 -13.56
N LEU A 36 -10.13 -0.99 -12.29
CA LEU A 36 -9.25 -2.08 -11.83
C LEU A 36 -9.95 -3.43 -11.68
N HIS A 37 -11.27 -3.51 -11.95
CA HIS A 37 -12.07 -4.72 -11.79
C HIS A 37 -11.99 -5.38 -10.39
N LEU A 38 -11.73 -4.62 -9.32
CA LEU A 38 -11.45 -5.17 -7.98
C LEU A 38 -12.66 -5.81 -7.30
N THR A 39 -13.89 -5.50 -7.75
CA THR A 39 -15.14 -6.09 -7.21
C THR A 39 -15.50 -7.44 -7.85
N SER A 40 -14.77 -7.86 -8.88
CA SER A 40 -15.04 -9.12 -9.58
C SER A 40 -14.37 -10.29 -8.86
N LEU A 41 -15.14 -11.33 -8.51
CA LEU A 41 -14.56 -12.59 -8.01
C LEU A 41 -13.79 -13.38 -9.09
N ARG A 42 -13.82 -12.94 -10.35
CA ARG A 42 -12.99 -13.46 -11.45
C ARG A 42 -11.75 -12.61 -11.71
N PHE A 43 -11.46 -11.65 -10.82
CA PHE A 43 -10.28 -10.81 -10.91
C PHE A 43 -9.01 -11.67 -10.98
N ASN A 44 -8.08 -11.24 -11.83
CA ASN A 44 -6.72 -11.76 -11.87
C ASN A 44 -5.75 -10.57 -11.98
N ASP A 45 -4.59 -10.72 -11.38
CA ASP A 45 -3.53 -9.70 -11.29
C ASP A 45 -2.50 -9.83 -12.42
N PHE A 46 -2.58 -10.84 -13.29
CA PHE A 46 -1.62 -11.06 -14.39
C PHE A 46 -1.45 -9.86 -15.32
N SER A 47 -2.46 -9.00 -15.45
CA SER A 47 -2.41 -7.78 -16.26
C SER A 47 -1.97 -6.53 -15.50
N LEU A 48 -1.74 -6.62 -14.18
CA LEU A 48 -1.35 -5.48 -13.35
C LEU A 48 0.17 -5.45 -13.17
N ASP A 49 0.77 -4.29 -13.41
CA ASP A 49 2.13 -4.02 -12.97
C ASP A 49 2.17 -3.71 -11.46
N GLU A 50 3.38 -3.64 -10.89
CA GLU A 50 3.58 -3.35 -9.46
C GLU A 50 2.92 -2.03 -9.03
N ASP A 51 3.05 -0.97 -9.84
CA ASP A 51 2.44 0.33 -9.56
C ASP A 51 0.90 0.24 -9.57
N MET A 52 0.30 -0.55 -10.47
CA MET A 52 -1.14 -0.80 -10.54
C MET A 52 -1.62 -1.63 -9.35
N MET A 53 -0.85 -2.62 -8.92
CA MET A 53 -1.16 -3.40 -7.71
C MET A 53 -1.17 -2.52 -6.46
N ILE A 54 -0.15 -1.67 -6.28
CA ILE A 54 -0.08 -0.71 -5.16
C ILE A 54 -1.27 0.25 -5.20
N ARG A 55 -1.57 0.82 -6.37
CA ARG A 55 -2.72 1.73 -6.55
C ARG A 55 -4.05 1.03 -6.26
N GLY A 56 -4.19 -0.23 -6.66
CA GLY A 56 -5.37 -1.05 -6.35
C GLY A 56 -5.54 -1.29 -4.87
N CYS A 57 -4.45 -1.57 -4.14
CA CYS A 57 -4.46 -1.67 -2.69
C CYS A 57 -4.93 -0.36 -2.04
N ILE A 58 -4.37 0.78 -2.45
CA ILE A 58 -4.78 2.10 -1.93
C ILE A 58 -6.27 2.36 -2.22
N ARG A 59 -6.76 2.02 -3.42
CA ARG A 59 -8.18 2.12 -3.76
C ARG A 59 -9.07 1.31 -2.82
N MET A 60 -8.68 0.09 -2.44
CA MET A 60 -9.44 -0.72 -1.48
C MET A 60 -9.52 -0.05 -0.09
N PHE A 61 -8.43 0.56 0.37
CA PHE A 61 -8.41 1.29 1.65
C PHE A 61 -9.32 2.52 1.64
N LEU A 62 -9.34 3.25 0.51
CA LEU A 62 -10.23 4.39 0.31
C LEU A 62 -11.70 3.96 0.27
N ASP A 63 -12.02 2.90 -0.49
CA ASP A 63 -13.41 2.44 -0.64
C ASP A 63 -14.00 1.86 0.65
N LEU A 64 -13.15 1.31 1.52
CA LEU A 64 -13.54 0.81 2.85
C LEU A 64 -13.46 1.89 3.94
N ASP A 65 -13.10 3.13 3.57
CA ASP A 65 -12.94 4.27 4.48
C ASP A 65 -12.00 4.00 5.67
N LEU A 66 -10.99 3.15 5.46
CA LEU A 66 -10.08 2.71 6.53
C LEU A 66 -9.12 3.83 6.93
N ILE A 67 -8.81 4.72 6.01
CA ILE A 67 -7.86 5.82 6.25
C ILE A 67 -8.45 6.81 7.26
N GLU A 68 -9.70 7.23 7.07
CA GLU A 68 -10.38 8.12 8.02
C GLU A 68 -10.65 7.40 9.34
N ARG A 69 -11.19 6.17 9.26
CA ARG A 69 -11.58 5.38 10.43
C ARG A 69 -10.43 5.08 11.40
N PHE A 70 -9.22 4.88 10.88
CA PHE A 70 -8.04 4.58 11.70
C PHE A 70 -7.04 5.74 11.78
N HIS A 71 -7.38 6.92 11.22
CA HIS A 71 -6.49 8.08 11.14
C HIS A 71 -5.10 7.72 10.59
N ILE A 72 -5.07 6.98 9.48
CA ILE A 72 -3.82 6.56 8.84
C ILE A 72 -3.22 7.76 8.13
N ASP A 73 -1.99 8.12 8.47
CA ASP A 73 -1.27 9.19 7.79
C ASP A 73 -1.02 8.84 6.32
N TYR A 74 -1.35 9.75 5.40
CA TYR A 74 -1.07 9.59 3.97
C TYR A 74 0.42 9.59 3.61
N LYS A 75 1.27 10.01 4.56
CA LYS A 75 2.73 10.07 4.42
C LYS A 75 3.39 9.30 5.56
N VAL A 76 3.27 7.97 5.55
CA VAL A 76 4.12 7.13 6.42
C VAL A 76 5.47 6.95 5.72
N CYS A 77 6.30 7.99 5.74
CA CYS A 77 7.75 7.85 5.60
C CYS A 77 8.33 8.11 6.98
N LYS A 78 8.95 7.09 7.58
CA LYS A 78 9.78 7.29 8.77
C LYS A 78 11.20 7.64 8.35
#